data_AF-A0A7Y2DWZ6-F1
#
_entry.id   AF-A0A7Y2DWZ6-F1
#
_cell.length_a   1.000
_cell.length_b   1.000
_cell.length_c   1.000
_cell.angle_alpha   90.00
_cell.angle_beta   90.00
_cell.angle_gamma   90.00
#
_symmetry.space_group_name_H-M   'P 1'
#
loop_
_entity.id
_entity.type
_entity.pdbx_description
1 polymer ?
#
loop_
_entity_poly.entity_id
_entity_poly.type
_entity_poly.pdbx_seq_one_letter_code
_entity_poly.pdbx_strand_id
1 'polypeptide(L)'
;MNIKSLRKNYTTLSLVERHSLFVSAILRNDESEETAITNASPKMIQEMPDFTHLYSKVLTLLMIVMIHKADAFTNWQVFSESESERADNHSRLALYYFFVYSDAWEAICKQMKLNAEDLVEMMFPSCFLFTRLALVDESLRELAFTETEAKEFIKWFNGTDTKFEMTLENKLEEFRGFLELPEK
;
A
#
# COMPACT_ATOMS: atom_id res chain seq x y z
N MET A 1 -43.72 15.29 -14.48
CA MET A 1 -42.51 15.73 -15.22
C MET A 1 -42.14 14.64 -16.21
N ASN A 2 -41.97 14.94 -17.50
CA ASN A 2 -41.78 13.91 -18.53
C ASN A 2 -40.31 13.46 -18.55
N ILE A 3 -40.00 12.33 -17.91
CA ILE A 3 -38.63 11.79 -17.79
C ILE A 3 -37.97 11.60 -19.17
N LYS A 4 -38.76 11.31 -20.20
CA LYS A 4 -38.25 11.18 -21.59
C LYS A 4 -37.71 12.50 -22.16
N SER A 5 -38.17 13.67 -21.70
CA SER A 5 -37.64 14.96 -22.18
C SER A 5 -36.32 15.34 -21.49
N LEU A 6 -36.09 14.89 -20.26
CA LEU A 6 -34.85 15.17 -19.51
C LEU A 6 -33.68 14.32 -20.01
N ARG A 7 -33.91 13.04 -20.31
CA ARG A 7 -32.86 12.13 -20.81
C ARG A 7 -32.20 12.62 -22.10
N LYS A 8 -32.92 13.39 -22.93
CA LYS A 8 -32.38 13.98 -24.17
C LYS A 8 -31.27 15.01 -23.92
N ASN A 9 -31.23 15.59 -22.72
CA ASN A 9 -30.26 16.63 -22.36
C ASN A 9 -29.05 16.07 -21.62
N TYR A 10 -28.98 14.76 -21.31
CA TYR A 10 -27.83 14.21 -20.60
C TYR A 10 -26.52 14.39 -21.36
N THR A 11 -26.55 14.42 -22.70
CA THR A 11 -25.36 14.67 -23.54
C THR A 11 -24.85 16.12 -23.43
N THR A 12 -25.69 17.07 -23.04
CA THR A 12 -25.32 18.49 -22.90
C THR A 12 -24.84 18.84 -21.49
N LEU A 13 -24.98 17.92 -20.54
CA LEU A 13 -24.48 18.09 -19.17
C LEU A 13 -22.96 17.94 -19.13
N SER A 14 -22.31 18.61 -18.19
CA SER A 14 -20.91 18.38 -17.84
C SER A 14 -20.69 16.96 -17.30
N LEU A 15 -19.44 16.53 -17.19
CA LEU A 15 -19.09 15.22 -16.64
C LEU A 15 -19.51 15.11 -15.16
N VAL A 16 -19.34 16.19 -14.38
CA VAL A 16 -19.67 16.26 -12.94
C VAL A 16 -21.17 16.15 -12.71
N GLU A 17 -21.98 16.84 -13.53
CA GLU A 17 -23.44 16.76 -13.45
C GLU A 17 -23.95 15.36 -13.80
N ARG A 18 -23.39 14.74 -14.86
CA ARG A 18 -23.70 13.35 -15.22
C ARG A 18 -23.31 12.37 -14.11
N HIS A 19 -22.13 12.53 -13.52
CA HIS A 19 -21.69 11.67 -12.41
C HIS A 19 -22.62 11.78 -11.21
N SER A 20 -23.04 12.99 -10.85
CA SER A 20 -23.98 13.22 -9.74
C SER A 20 -25.35 12.56 -9.99
N LEU A 21 -25.86 12.63 -11.23
CA LEU A 21 -27.09 11.95 -11.62
C LEU A 21 -26.94 10.42 -11.63
N PHE A 22 -25.80 9.91 -12.09
CA PHE A 22 -25.49 8.48 -12.10
C PHE A 22 -25.45 7.90 -10.69
N VAL A 23 -24.72 8.55 -9.77
CA VAL A 23 -24.69 8.16 -8.34
C VAL A 23 -26.10 8.19 -7.74
N SER A 24 -26.89 9.22 -8.06
CA SER A 24 -28.27 9.33 -7.59
C SER A 24 -29.18 8.23 -8.14
N ALA A 25 -28.96 7.78 -9.39
CA ALA A 25 -29.71 6.69 -10.00
C ALA A 25 -29.36 5.33 -9.35
N ILE A 26 -28.08 5.08 -9.07
CA ILE A 26 -27.61 3.89 -8.32
C ILE A 26 -28.28 3.85 -6.94
N LEU A 27 -28.25 4.96 -6.19
CA LEU A 27 -28.84 5.01 -4.84
C LEU A 27 -30.36 4.77 -4.85
N ARG A 28 -31.03 4.98 -5.98
CA ARG A 28 -32.46 4.69 -6.18
C ARG A 28 -32.72 3.30 -6.80
N ASN A 29 -31.70 2.55 -7.17
CA ASN A 29 -31.79 1.34 -8.00
C ASN A 29 -32.55 1.57 -9.33
N ASP A 30 -32.37 2.73 -9.98
CA ASP A 30 -32.96 3.03 -11.29
C ASP A 30 -32.00 2.68 -12.43
N GLU A 31 -31.94 1.39 -12.78
CA GLU A 31 -31.08 0.85 -13.84
C GLU A 31 -31.36 1.49 -15.22
N SER A 32 -32.59 1.95 -15.44
CA SER A 32 -32.99 2.59 -16.70
C SER A 32 -32.35 3.97 -16.84
N GLU A 33 -32.32 4.74 -15.76
CA GLU A 33 -31.65 6.04 -15.72
C GLU A 33 -30.13 5.88 -15.72
N GLU A 34 -29.60 4.90 -14.99
CA GLU A 34 -28.18 4.54 -15.02
C GLU A 34 -27.71 4.28 -16.46
N THR A 35 -28.39 3.38 -17.17
CA THR A 35 -28.08 3.04 -18.57
C THR A 35 -28.19 4.26 -19.49
N ALA A 36 -29.20 5.12 -19.29
CA ALA A 36 -29.38 6.32 -20.10
C ALA A 36 -28.23 7.33 -19.91
N ILE A 37 -27.75 7.52 -18.68
CA ILE A 37 -26.63 8.41 -18.36
C ILE A 37 -25.30 7.83 -18.87
N THR A 38 -25.09 6.52 -18.71
CA THR A 38 -23.90 5.83 -19.23
C THR A 38 -23.80 5.95 -20.74
N ASN A 39 -24.92 5.75 -21.46
CA ASN A 39 -24.95 5.91 -22.92
C ASN A 39 -24.76 7.35 -23.39
N ALA A 40 -25.17 8.33 -22.58
CA ALA A 40 -24.99 9.75 -22.86
C ALA A 40 -23.60 10.28 -22.44
N SER A 41 -22.82 9.51 -21.68
CA SER A 41 -21.47 9.88 -21.25
C SER A 41 -20.47 9.75 -22.42
N PRO A 42 -19.46 10.64 -22.50
CA PRO A 42 -18.48 10.56 -23.57
C PRO A 42 -17.65 9.29 -23.37
N LYS A 43 -17.58 8.45 -24.40
CA LYS A 43 -16.71 7.28 -24.38
C LYS A 43 -15.32 7.73 -24.81
N MET A 44 -14.43 7.95 -23.84
CA MET A 44 -13.02 8.07 -24.14
C MET A 44 -12.41 6.67 -24.14
N ILE A 45 -11.77 6.32 -25.24
CA ILE A 45 -10.82 5.22 -25.27
C ILE A 45 -9.51 5.81 -24.76
N GLN A 46 -9.15 5.47 -23.53
CA GLN A 46 -7.84 5.80 -22.99
C GLN A 46 -6.92 4.64 -23.32
N GLU A 47 -6.03 4.82 -24.28
CA GLU A 47 -4.91 3.91 -24.48
C GLU A 47 -3.96 4.12 -23.30
N MET A 48 -3.92 3.13 -22.40
CA MET A 48 -2.95 3.14 -21.32
C MET A 48 -1.65 2.54 -21.85
N PRO A 49 -0.50 3.20 -21.64
CA PRO A 49 0.78 2.61 -21.96
C PRO A 49 0.95 1.26 -21.25
N ASP A 50 1.63 0.31 -21.90
CA ASP A 50 1.89 -1.04 -21.36
C ASP A 50 2.51 -1.02 -19.95
N PHE A 51 3.24 0.05 -19.61
CA PHE A 51 3.85 0.21 -18.29
C PHE A 51 2.87 0.57 -17.16
N THR A 52 1.61 0.90 -17.45
CA THR A 52 0.66 1.35 -16.43
C THR A 52 0.34 0.26 -15.41
N HIS A 53 0.33 -1.01 -15.84
CA HIS A 53 0.18 -2.14 -14.95
C HIS A 53 1.37 -2.28 -13.99
N LEU A 54 2.60 -2.17 -14.53
CA LEU A 54 3.80 -2.22 -13.71
C LEU A 54 3.85 -1.03 -12.73
N TYR A 55 3.53 0.17 -13.21
CA TYR A 55 3.44 1.36 -12.36
C TYR A 55 2.45 1.17 -11.20
N SER A 56 1.25 0.66 -11.50
CA SER A 56 0.23 0.39 -10.47
C SER A 56 0.70 -0.63 -9.44
N LYS A 57 1.42 -1.68 -9.88
CA LYS A 57 2.01 -2.68 -8.97
C LYS A 57 3.12 -2.06 -8.11
N VAL A 58 4.02 -1.27 -8.70
CA VAL A 58 5.08 -0.54 -7.98
C VAL A 58 4.47 0.37 -6.90
N LEU A 59 3.43 1.13 -7.24
CA LEU A 59 2.71 1.96 -6.27
C LEU A 59 2.06 1.13 -5.16
N THR A 60 1.47 -0.02 -5.51
CA THR A 60 0.85 -0.92 -4.53
C THR A 60 1.87 -1.46 -3.53
N LEU A 61 3.05 -1.90 -4.01
CA LEU A 61 4.13 -2.34 -3.13
C LEU A 61 4.65 -1.22 -2.25
N LEU A 62 4.84 -0.02 -2.82
CA LEU A 62 5.23 1.14 -2.04
C LEU A 62 4.22 1.41 -0.91
N MET A 63 2.92 1.40 -1.20
CA MET A 63 1.86 1.55 -0.19
C MET A 63 1.96 0.50 0.92
N ILE A 64 2.18 -0.78 0.56
CA ILE A 64 2.32 -1.88 1.53
C ILE A 64 3.53 -1.62 2.45
N VAL A 65 4.68 -1.28 1.86
CA VAL A 65 5.88 -0.93 2.63
C VAL A 65 5.55 0.22 3.58
N MET A 66 4.93 1.30 3.09
CA MET A 66 4.59 2.47 3.92
C MET A 66 3.64 2.14 5.07
N ILE A 67 2.66 1.26 4.85
CA ILE A 67 1.75 0.80 5.91
C ILE A 67 2.53 0.09 7.01
N HIS A 68 3.45 -0.80 6.66
CA HIS A 68 4.29 -1.47 7.65
C HIS A 68 5.26 -0.52 8.36
N LYS A 69 5.76 0.52 7.66
CA LYS A 69 6.53 1.60 8.31
C LYS A 69 5.72 2.36 9.35
N ALA A 70 4.49 2.74 9.01
CA ALA A 70 3.60 3.44 9.92
C ALA A 70 3.19 2.56 11.10
N ASP A 71 2.93 1.27 10.87
CA ASP A 71 2.58 0.30 11.90
C ASP A 71 3.74 0.10 12.89
N ALA A 72 4.96 -0.13 12.40
CA ALA A 72 6.13 -0.28 13.27
C ALA A 72 6.39 0.96 14.13
N PHE A 73 6.28 2.14 13.54
CA PHE A 73 6.42 3.39 14.29
C PHE A 73 5.33 3.56 15.35
N THR A 74 4.08 3.26 15.01
CA THR A 74 2.95 3.35 15.95
C THR A 74 3.14 2.37 17.10
N ASN A 75 3.51 1.12 16.81
CA ASN A 75 3.80 0.12 17.83
C ASN A 75 4.98 0.54 18.72
N TRP A 76 6.05 1.08 18.14
CA TRP A 76 7.18 1.60 18.92
C TRP A 76 6.75 2.75 19.84
N GLN A 77 5.99 3.71 19.35
CA GLN A 77 5.49 4.82 20.20
C GLN A 77 4.58 4.32 21.33
N VAL A 78 3.66 3.40 21.03
CA VAL A 78 2.68 2.91 22.02
C VAL A 78 3.34 2.06 23.10
N PHE A 79 4.32 1.23 22.73
CA PHE A 79 4.89 0.24 23.64
C PHE A 79 6.22 0.67 24.27
N SER A 80 6.91 1.69 23.73
CA SER A 80 8.11 2.25 24.37
C SER A 80 7.84 2.89 25.74
N GLU A 81 6.59 3.26 26.02
CA GLU A 81 6.15 3.76 27.32
C GLU A 81 5.72 2.65 28.29
N SER A 82 5.68 1.40 27.84
CA SER A 82 5.24 0.25 28.65
C SER A 82 6.44 -0.45 29.29
N GLU A 83 6.36 -0.72 30.60
CA GLU A 83 7.34 -1.56 31.32
C GLU A 83 7.13 -3.07 31.08
N SER A 84 6.19 -3.46 30.23
CA SER A 84 5.94 -4.86 29.92
C SER A 84 6.97 -5.42 28.94
N GLU A 85 7.69 -6.47 29.35
CA GLU A 85 8.56 -7.28 28.48
C GLU A 85 7.83 -7.78 27.23
N ARG A 86 6.54 -8.11 27.35
CA ARG A 86 5.72 -8.52 26.20
C ARG A 86 5.58 -7.38 25.20
N ALA A 87 5.32 -6.17 25.66
CA ALA A 87 5.17 -4.99 24.80
C ALA A 87 6.49 -4.65 24.12
N ASP A 88 7.60 -4.66 24.86
CA ASP A 88 8.94 -4.46 24.32
C ASP A 88 9.24 -5.44 23.18
N ASN A 89 9.03 -6.74 23.42
CA ASN A 89 9.24 -7.76 22.39
C ASN A 89 8.32 -7.57 21.16
N HIS A 90 7.10 -7.04 21.33
CA HIS A 90 6.24 -6.71 20.17
C HIS A 90 6.80 -5.53 19.38
N SER A 91 7.32 -4.50 20.03
CA SER A 91 8.00 -3.38 19.34
C SER A 91 9.22 -3.85 18.57
N ARG A 92 10.06 -4.68 19.20
CA ARG A 92 11.27 -5.22 18.57
C ARG A 92 10.95 -6.09 17.35
N LEU A 93 9.88 -6.89 17.42
CA LEU A 93 9.36 -7.64 16.28
C LEU A 93 8.81 -6.73 15.17
N ALA A 94 8.06 -5.69 15.52
CA ALA A 94 7.52 -4.75 14.55
C ALA A 94 8.64 -3.99 13.81
N LEU A 95 9.70 -3.59 14.52
CA LEU A 95 10.91 -3.02 13.93
C LEU A 95 11.62 -4.01 13.00
N TYR A 96 11.73 -5.28 13.38
CA TYR A 96 12.29 -6.31 12.49
C TYR A 96 11.51 -6.41 11.18
N TYR A 97 10.18 -6.45 11.23
CA TYR A 97 9.34 -6.47 10.02
C TYR A 97 9.53 -5.20 9.19
N PHE A 98 9.57 -4.03 9.83
CA PHE A 98 9.87 -2.77 9.16
C PHE A 98 11.15 -2.85 8.31
N PHE A 99 12.22 -3.39 8.87
CA PHE A 99 13.49 -3.52 8.15
C PHE A 99 13.42 -4.56 7.03
N VAL A 100 12.79 -5.72 7.25
CA VAL A 100 12.58 -6.72 6.19
C VAL A 100 11.84 -6.13 4.99
N TYR A 101 10.76 -5.38 5.22
CA TYR A 101 10.01 -4.73 4.13
C TYR A 101 10.80 -3.61 3.45
N SER A 102 11.54 -2.81 4.23
CA SER A 102 12.33 -1.69 3.69
C SER A 102 13.50 -2.18 2.85
N ASP A 103 14.26 -3.14 3.36
CA ASP A 103 15.44 -3.70 2.68
C ASP A 103 15.01 -4.47 1.42
N ALA A 104 13.87 -5.18 1.46
CA ALA A 104 13.29 -5.82 0.29
C ALA A 104 12.89 -4.80 -0.81
N TRP A 105 12.25 -3.69 -0.41
CA TRP A 105 11.87 -2.63 -1.32
C TRP A 105 13.08 -1.96 -1.97
N GLU A 106 14.10 -1.60 -1.19
CA GLU A 106 15.33 -0.98 -1.72
C GLU A 106 16.04 -1.87 -2.73
N ALA A 107 16.12 -3.17 -2.45
CA ALA A 107 16.73 -4.13 -3.36
C ALA A 107 15.92 -4.29 -4.67
N ILE A 108 14.58 -4.26 -4.61
CA ILE A 108 13.71 -4.24 -5.80
C ILE A 108 13.89 -2.95 -6.59
N CYS A 109 13.86 -1.79 -5.95
CA CYS A 109 14.13 -0.51 -6.60
C CYS A 109 15.49 -0.54 -7.32
N LYS A 110 16.54 -1.03 -6.65
CA LYS A 110 17.86 -1.20 -7.25
C LYS A 110 17.85 -2.13 -8.47
N GLN A 111 17.13 -3.25 -8.41
CA GLN A 111 16.95 -4.17 -9.55
C GLN A 111 16.27 -3.48 -10.73
N MET A 112 15.27 -2.63 -10.45
CA MET A 112 14.53 -1.86 -11.45
C MET A 112 15.23 -0.56 -11.88
N LYS A 113 16.40 -0.25 -11.32
CA LYS A 113 17.13 1.02 -11.50
C LYS A 113 16.29 2.25 -11.13
N LEU A 114 15.47 2.11 -10.11
CA LEU A 114 14.67 3.18 -9.50
C LEU A 114 15.35 3.64 -8.21
N ASN A 115 15.16 4.91 -7.88
CA ASN A 115 15.51 5.44 -6.57
C ASN A 115 14.29 5.27 -5.63
N ALA A 116 14.48 4.52 -4.54
CA ALA A 116 13.43 4.25 -3.57
C ALA A 116 12.96 5.55 -2.87
N GLU A 117 13.88 6.47 -2.59
CA GLU A 117 13.58 7.75 -1.92
C GLU A 117 12.76 8.66 -2.83
N ASP A 118 13.15 8.79 -4.10
CA ASP A 118 12.42 9.61 -5.08
C ASP A 118 10.96 9.12 -5.24
N LEU A 119 10.74 7.80 -5.21
CA LEU A 119 9.39 7.23 -5.29
C LEU A 119 8.56 7.54 -4.05
N VAL A 120 9.16 7.52 -2.86
CA VAL A 120 8.49 7.91 -1.61
C VAL A 120 8.15 9.40 -1.64
N GLU A 121 9.09 10.26 -2.02
CA GLU A 121 8.90 11.71 -2.09
C GLU A 121 7.81 12.10 -3.10
N MET A 122 7.80 11.46 -4.27
CA MET A 122 6.79 11.68 -5.30
C MET A 122 5.38 11.35 -4.80
N MET A 123 5.22 10.26 -4.05
CA MET A 123 3.91 9.77 -3.61
C MET A 123 3.43 10.39 -2.31
N PHE A 124 4.36 10.74 -1.43
CA PHE A 124 4.07 11.30 -0.11
C PHE A 124 4.87 12.58 0.13
N PRO A 125 4.67 13.61 -0.71
CA PRO A 125 5.37 14.87 -0.54
C PRO A 125 5.03 15.43 0.84
N SER A 126 6.06 15.81 1.61
CA SER A 126 5.94 16.34 2.97
C SER A 126 5.50 15.34 4.05
N CYS A 127 5.52 14.03 3.81
CA CYS A 127 5.27 13.08 4.88
C CYS A 127 6.48 12.97 5.82
N PHE A 128 6.46 13.85 6.82
CA PHE A 128 7.49 14.06 7.83
C PHE A 128 7.84 12.80 8.64
N LEU A 129 6.92 11.84 8.71
CA LEU A 129 7.13 10.55 9.38
C LEU A 129 8.32 9.80 8.77
N PHE A 130 8.45 9.83 7.44
CA PHE A 130 9.46 9.06 6.72
C PHE A 130 10.83 9.73 6.75
N THR A 131 10.86 11.06 6.72
CA THR A 131 12.09 11.84 6.91
C THR A 131 12.65 11.67 8.33
N ARG A 132 11.78 11.52 9.34
CA ARG A 132 12.22 11.25 10.72
C ARG A 132 12.74 9.84 10.94
N LEU A 133 12.10 8.83 10.34
CA LEU A 133 12.55 7.45 10.47
C LEU A 133 13.98 7.26 9.92
N ALA A 134 14.31 7.91 8.81
CA ALA A 134 15.67 7.87 8.25
C ALA A 134 16.73 8.44 9.22
N LEU A 135 16.37 9.41 10.07
CA LEU A 135 17.30 10.03 11.03
C LEU A 135 17.60 9.14 12.24
N VAL A 136 16.77 8.13 12.50
CA VAL A 136 16.91 7.22 13.64
C VAL A 136 17.06 5.76 13.20
N ASP A 137 17.26 5.52 11.90
CA ASP A 137 17.27 4.19 11.29
C ASP A 137 18.29 3.26 11.97
N GLU A 138 19.53 3.74 12.12
CA GLU A 138 20.61 2.98 12.74
C GLU A 138 20.29 2.59 14.20
N SER A 139 19.78 3.53 15.00
CA SER A 139 19.38 3.25 16.38
C SER A 139 18.18 2.29 16.46
N LEU A 140 17.23 2.39 15.53
CA LEU A 140 16.10 1.46 15.47
C LEU A 140 16.53 0.05 15.04
N ARG A 141 17.56 -0.07 14.17
CA ARG A 141 18.14 -1.38 13.78
C ARG A 141 18.77 -2.09 14.97
N GLU A 142 19.44 -1.37 15.86
CA GLU A 142 20.01 -1.95 17.08
C GLU A 142 18.94 -2.47 18.05
N LEU A 143 17.75 -1.87 18.04
CA LEU A 143 16.63 -2.27 18.90
C LEU A 143 15.80 -3.41 18.30
N ALA A 144 15.77 -3.54 16.98
CA ALA A 144 15.02 -4.57 16.29
C ALA A 144 15.45 -5.98 16.71
N PHE A 145 14.54 -6.94 16.59
CA PHE A 145 14.94 -8.34 16.62
C PHE A 145 15.86 -8.67 15.45
N THR A 146 16.81 -9.55 15.72
CA THR A 146 17.43 -10.39 14.69
C THR A 146 16.40 -11.41 14.17
N GLU A 147 16.67 -12.01 13.02
CA GLU A 147 15.81 -13.07 12.47
C GLU A 147 15.62 -14.24 13.47
N THR A 148 16.68 -14.64 14.17
CA THR A 148 16.63 -15.70 15.17
C THR A 148 15.72 -15.32 16.33
N GLU A 149 15.87 -14.12 16.90
CA GLU A 149 15.03 -13.64 18.00
C GLU A 149 13.55 -13.54 17.56
N ALA A 150 13.28 -13.02 16.35
CA ALA A 150 11.93 -12.92 15.82
C ALA A 150 11.29 -14.31 15.68
N LYS A 151 12.03 -15.29 15.17
CA LYS A 151 11.56 -16.68 15.03
C LYS A 151 11.26 -17.31 16.39
N GLU A 152 12.16 -17.14 17.36
CA GLU A 152 11.98 -17.66 18.71
C GLU A 152 10.77 -17.04 19.41
N PHE A 153 10.61 -15.71 19.28
CA PHE A 153 9.49 -15.00 19.87
C PHE A 153 8.15 -15.41 19.27
N ILE A 154 8.04 -15.55 17.94
CA ILE A 154 6.80 -16.03 17.30
C ILE A 154 6.46 -17.45 17.73
N LYS A 155 7.46 -18.33 17.81
CA LYS A 155 7.27 -19.70 18.30
C LYS A 155 6.74 -19.72 19.73
N TRP A 156 7.32 -18.90 20.61
CA TRP A 156 6.86 -18.74 21.98
C TRP A 156 5.41 -18.19 22.03
N PHE A 157 5.12 -17.16 21.24
CA PHE A 157 3.82 -16.47 21.23
C PHE A 157 2.68 -17.36 20.70
N ASN A 158 2.93 -18.09 19.62
CA ASN A 158 1.92 -18.97 19.00
C ASN A 158 1.81 -20.33 19.70
N GLY A 159 2.78 -20.71 20.53
CA GLY A 159 2.82 -22.02 21.19
C GLY A 159 3.04 -23.20 20.23
N THR A 160 3.35 -22.95 18.97
CA THR A 160 3.57 -23.96 17.92
C THR A 160 4.79 -23.61 17.08
N ASP A 161 5.45 -24.62 16.55
CA ASP A 161 6.54 -24.45 15.58
C ASP A 161 5.96 -24.10 14.20
N THR A 162 5.42 -22.89 14.08
CA THR A 162 4.97 -22.33 12.80
C THR A 162 6.18 -22.01 11.94
N LYS A 163 6.10 -22.33 10.64
CA LYS A 163 7.11 -21.92 9.67
C LYS A 163 7.25 -20.40 9.72
N PHE A 164 8.45 -19.93 10.06
CA PHE A 164 8.77 -18.51 10.05
C PHE A 164 9.03 -18.08 8.60
N GLU A 165 8.15 -17.22 8.07
CA GLU A 165 8.21 -16.81 6.66
C GLU A 165 8.67 -15.37 6.48
N MET A 166 8.72 -14.57 7.54
CA MET A 166 9.06 -13.16 7.45
C MET A 166 10.58 -12.94 7.44
N THR A 167 11.24 -13.39 6.37
CA THR A 167 12.67 -13.14 6.12
C THR A 167 12.83 -12.18 4.93
N LEU A 168 14.01 -11.55 4.83
CA LEU A 168 14.34 -10.69 3.68
C LEU A 168 14.25 -11.47 2.35
N GLU A 169 14.78 -12.68 2.31
CA GLU A 169 14.79 -13.53 1.12
C GLU A 169 13.37 -13.87 0.66
N ASN A 170 12.51 -14.31 1.57
CA ASN A 170 11.11 -14.61 1.23
C ASN A 170 10.36 -13.36 0.77
N LYS A 171 10.58 -12.21 1.43
CA LYS A 171 9.91 -10.96 1.06
C LYS A 171 10.38 -10.44 -0.30
N LEU A 172 11.66 -10.62 -0.63
CA LEU A 172 12.20 -10.33 -1.95
C LEU A 172 11.54 -11.17 -3.04
N GLU A 173 11.40 -12.48 -2.82
CA GLU A 173 10.71 -13.36 -3.78
C GLU A 173 9.24 -13.00 -3.93
N GLU A 174 8.55 -12.67 -2.83
CA GLU A 174 7.17 -12.18 -2.87
C GLU A 174 7.04 -10.92 -3.73
N PHE A 175 7.95 -9.95 -3.55
CA PHE A 175 7.93 -8.71 -4.35
C PHE A 175 8.28 -8.97 -5.82
N ARG A 176 9.24 -9.85 -6.12
CA ARG A 176 9.55 -10.26 -7.49
C ARG A 176 8.37 -10.92 -8.17
N GLY A 177 7.74 -11.88 -7.49
CA GLY A 177 6.56 -12.58 -7.98
C GLY A 177 5.39 -11.62 -8.24
N PHE A 178 5.14 -10.69 -7.32
CA PHE A 178 4.10 -9.68 -7.49
C PHE A 178 4.35 -8.76 -8.69
N LEU A 179 5.60 -8.33 -8.87
CA LEU A 179 6.02 -7.49 -9.99
C LEU A 179 6.25 -8.26 -11.30
N GLU A 180 6.15 -9.59 -11.29
CA GLU A 180 6.47 -10.47 -12.42
C GLU A 180 7.89 -10.23 -12.97
N LEU A 181 8.84 -9.96 -12.07
CA LEU A 181 10.25 -9.81 -12.43
C LEU A 181 10.89 -11.19 -12.63
N PRO A 182 11.82 -11.34 -13.60
CA PRO A 182 12.55 -12.59 -13.77
C PRO A 182 13.41 -12.91 -12.53
N GLU A 183 13.45 -14.19 -12.17
CA GLU A 183 14.41 -14.73 -11.19
C GLU A 183 15.85 -14.49 -11.70
N LYS A 184 16.76 -14.18 -10.78
CA LYS A 184 18.19 -13.93 -11.10
C LYS A 184 18.98 -15.21 -11.24
#